data_AF-A0A3E4XZ26-F1
#
_entry.id   AF-A0A3E4XZ26-F1
#
_cell.length_a   1.000
_cell.length_b   1.000
_cell.length_c   1.000
_cell.angle_alpha   90.00
_cell.angle_beta   90.00
_cell.angle_gamma   90.00
#
_symmetry.space_group_name_H-M   'P 1'
#
loop_
_entity.id
_entity.type
_entity.pdbx_description
1 polymer ?
#
loop_
_entity_poly.entity_id
_entity_poly.type
_entity_poly.pdbx_seq_one_letter_code
_entity_poly.pdbx_strand_id
1 'polypeptide(L)' 'MEAWDLASGAYAEQVSGEIRAVIGSELRPGNIWENIELPRLSNNPNVTKITTIDPKTGVENVVFER' A
#
# COMPACT_ATOMS: atom_id res chain seq x y z
N MET A 1 -15.55 13.94 6.65
CA MET A 1 -14.21 13.52 6.17
C MET A 1 -13.51 12.62 7.18
N GLU A 2 -14.11 12.30 8.33
CA GLU A 2 -13.46 11.56 9.43
C GLU A 2 -13.61 10.03 9.33
N ALA A 3 -14.67 9.53 8.69
CA ALA A 3 -14.94 8.09 8.65
C ALA A 3 -13.91 7.31 7.80
N TRP A 4 -13.40 7.92 6.72
CA TRP A 4 -12.44 7.28 5.82
C TRP A 4 -11.02 7.27 6.38
N ASP A 5 -10.64 8.28 7.14
CA ASP A 5 -9.34 8.36 7.80
C ASP A 5 -9.21 7.31 8.92
N LEU A 6 -10.26 7.13 9.73
CA LEU A 6 -10.33 6.12 10.78
C LEU A 6 -10.32 4.69 10.22
N ALA A 7 -11.11 4.42 9.18
CA ALA A 7 -11.15 3.10 8.54
C ALA A 7 -9.81 2.74 7.89
N SER A 8 -9.15 3.70 7.25
CA SER A 8 -7.84 3.47 6.60
C SER A 8 -6.71 3.32 7.63
N GLY A 9 -6.76 4.03 8.75
CA GLY A 9 -5.81 3.89 9.86
C GLY A 9 -5.89 2.51 10.52
N ALA A 10 -7.10 2.07 10.88
CA ALA A 10 -7.30 0.76 11.51
C ALA A 10 -6.92 -0.41 10.60
N TYR A 11 -7.15 -0.30 9.28
CA TYR A 11 -6.69 -1.29 8.32
C TYR A 11 -5.16 -1.33 8.27
N ALA A 12 -4.49 -0.17 8.15
CA ALA A 12 -3.03 -0.07 8.07
C ALA A 12 -2.29 -0.55 9.33
N GLU A 13 -2.87 -0.38 10.51
CA GLU A 13 -2.30 -0.85 11.79
C GLU A 13 -2.39 -2.37 11.97
N GLN A 14 -3.41 -3.03 11.42
CA GLN A 14 -3.57 -4.48 11.52
C GLN A 14 -2.79 -5.26 10.46
N VAL A 15 -2.18 -4.59 9.48
CA VAL A 15 -1.40 -5.30 8.46
C VAL A 15 -0.05 -5.71 9.02
N SER A 16 0.22 -7.01 8.93
CA SER A 16 1.48 -7.64 9.31
C SER A 16 1.88 -8.69 8.28
N GLY A 17 3.18 -8.92 8.12
CA GLY A 17 3.73 -9.83 7.11
C GLY A 17 3.80 -9.21 5.72
N GLU A 18 3.37 -9.98 4.72
CA GLU A 18 3.45 -9.60 3.30
C GLU A 18 2.15 -8.94 2.82
N ILE A 19 2.28 -7.79 2.17
CA ILE A 19 1.17 -7.00 1.63
C ILE A 19 1.17 -7.09 0.11
N ARG A 20 -0.03 -7.21 -0.46
CA ARG A 20 -0.25 -7.09 -1.91
C ARG A 20 -1.18 -5.90 -2.18
N ALA A 21 -0.73 -4.97 -3.01
CA ALA A 21 -1.48 -3.79 -3.41
C ALA A 21 -1.75 -3.83 -4.92
N VAL A 22 -3.02 -3.78 -5.33
CA VAL A 22 -3.38 -3.73 -6.75
C VAL A 22 -3.45 -2.26 -7.17
N ILE A 23 -2.51 -1.83 -8.01
CA ILE A 23 -2.39 -0.42 -8.42
C ILE A 23 -2.40 -0.31 -9.94
N GLY A 24 -3.13 0.68 -10.46
CA GLY A 24 -3.15 0.95 -11.89
C GLY A 24 -1.77 1.33 -12.43
N SER A 25 -1.50 0.97 -13.67
CA SER A 25 -0.23 1.26 -14.36
C SER A 25 0.04 2.75 -14.57
N GLU A 26 -1.00 3.58 -14.51
CA GLU A 26 -0.90 5.05 -14.58
C GLU A 26 -1.40 5.66 -13.28
N LEU A 27 -0.46 6.07 -12.42
CA LEU A 27 -0.77 6.80 -11.21
C LEU A 27 -0.78 8.29 -11.48
N ARG A 28 -1.80 8.98 -10.97
CA ARG A 28 -1.88 10.45 -11.05
C ARG A 28 -0.84 11.07 -10.11
N PRO A 29 -0.17 12.17 -10.48
CA PRO A 29 0.68 12.92 -9.56
C PRO A 29 -0.11 13.31 -8.30
N GLY A 30 0.47 13.06 -7.12
CA GLY A 30 -0.20 13.34 -5.84
C GLY A 30 -1.24 12.29 -5.42
N ASN A 31 -1.20 11.07 -5.97
CA ASN A 31 -2.09 10.00 -5.54
C ASN A 31 -1.83 9.58 -4.08
N ILE A 32 -2.88 9.05 -3.45
CA ILE A 32 -2.86 8.65 -2.03
C ILE A 32 -1.91 7.47 -1.80
N TRP A 33 -1.80 6.54 -2.76
CA TRP A 33 -0.94 5.36 -2.65
C TRP A 33 0.53 5.76 -2.40
N GLU A 34 1.12 6.57 -3.28
CA GLU A 34 2.53 6.96 -3.18
C GLU A 34 2.80 7.94 -2.03
N ASN A 35 1.86 8.83 -1.72
CA ASN A 35 2.11 9.92 -0.77
C ASN A 35 1.70 9.61 0.68
N ILE A 36 0.75 8.68 0.89
CA ILE A 36 0.17 8.40 2.20
C ILE A 36 0.31 6.92 2.56
N GLU A 37 -0.19 6.02 1.71
CA GLU A 37 -0.28 4.59 2.06
C GLU A 37 1.09 3.91 2.05
N LEU A 38 1.88 4.06 0.99
CA LEU A 38 3.20 3.43 0.87
C LEU A 38 4.18 3.85 1.98
N PRO A 39 4.30 5.14 2.35
CA PRO A 39 5.13 5.55 3.48
C PRO A 39 4.63 5.01 4.83
N ARG A 40 3.32 4.89 5.04
CA ARG A 40 2.77 4.34 6.29
C ARG A 40 2.99 2.83 6.39
N LEU A 41 2.81 2.11 5.29
CA LEU A 41 3.03 0.66 5.22
C LEU A 41 4.52 0.30 5.40
N SER A 42 5.43 1.03 4.76
CA SER A 42 6.88 0.80 4.90
C SER A 42 7.41 1.18 6.29
N ASN A 43 6.81 2.17 6.95
CA ASN A 43 7.15 2.52 8.34
C ASN A 43 6.48 1.61 9.39
N ASN A 44 5.49 0.79 9.02
CA ASN A 44 4.90 -0.17 9.94
C ASN A 44 5.91 -1.33 10.18
N PRO A 45 6.44 -1.51 11.41
CA PRO A 45 7.45 -2.51 11.68
C PRO A 45 6.96 -3.95 11.51
N ASN A 46 5.64 -4.16 11.49
CA ASN A 46 5.04 -5.48 11.29
C ASN A 46 4.98 -5.87 9.81
N VAL A 47 5.21 -4.95 8.88
CA VAL A 47 5.24 -5.21 7.45
C VAL A 47 6.64 -5.66 7.05
N THR A 48 6.71 -6.85 6.43
CA THR A 48 7.98 -7.46 6.00
C THR A 48 8.18 -7.32 4.49
N LYS A 49 7.09 -7.20 3.72
CA LYS A 49 7.14 -7.09 2.26
C LYS A 49 5.92 -6.37 1.71
N ILE A 50 6.11 -5.56 0.67
CA ILE A 50 5.03 -4.94 -0.11
C ILE A 50 5.24 -5.28 -1.58
N THR A 51 4.22 -5.89 -2.17
CA THR A 51 4.18 -6.25 -3.59
C THR A 51 3.04 -5.47 -4.25
N THR A 52 3.33 -4.75 -5.33
CA THR A 52 2.32 -4.13 -6.18
C THR A 52 1.95 -5.05 -7.33
N ILE A 53 0.69 -5.02 -7.77
CA ILE A 53 0.19 -5.84 -8.86
C ILE A 53 -0.46 -4.91 -9.90
N ASP A 54 -0.02 -5.01 -11.15
CA ASP A 54 -0.70 -4.35 -12.26
C ASP A 54 -2.01 -5.11 -12.57
N PRO A 55 -3.19 -4.48 -12.44
CA PRO A 55 -4.47 -5.14 -12.67
C PRO A 55 -4.69 -5.57 -14.13
N LYS A 56 -3.97 -4.99 -15.09
CA LYS A 56 -4.10 -5.35 -16.52
C LYS A 56 -3.29 -6.58 -16.88
N THR A 57 -2.09 -6.70 -16.33
CA THR A 57 -1.13 -7.75 -16.72
C THR A 57 -0.98 -8.84 -15.66
N GLY A 58 -1.42 -8.58 -14.43
CA GLY A 58 -1.18 -9.44 -13.27
C GLY A 58 0.28 -9.45 -12.82
N VAL A 59 1.14 -8.61 -13.41
CA VAL A 59 2.57 -8.55 -13.07
C VAL A 59 2.74 -8.01 -11.67
N GLU A 60 3.50 -8.75 -10.87
CA GLU A 60 3.84 -8.40 -9.50
C GLU A 60 5.21 -7.73 -9.43
N ASN A 61 5.32 -6.65 -8.66
CA ASN A 61 6.57 -5.96 -8.40
C ASN A 61 6.75 -5.78 -6.90
N VAL A 62 7.87 -6.23 -6.35
CA VAL A 62 8.20 -5.98 -4.95
C VAL A 62 8.69 -4.54 -4.83
N VAL A 63 7.97 -3.71 -4.07
CA VAL A 63 8.29 -2.29 -3.85
C VAL A 63 8.92 -2.03 -2.48
N PHE A 64 8.86 -3.00 -1.57
CA PHE A 64 9.50 -2.95 -0.26
C PHE A 64 9.74 -4.36 0.28
N GLU A 65 10.89 -4.58 0.93
CA GLU A 65 11.23 -5.82 1.65
C GLU A 65 12.24 -5.48 2.76
N ARG A 66 12.16 -6.15 3.91
CA ARG A 66 13.06 -5.96 5.06
C ARG A 66 14.07 -7.10 5.20
#